data_AF-A0A8S0FLZ1-F1
#
_entry.id   AF-A0A8S0FLZ1-F1
#
_cell.length_a   1.000
_cell.length_b   1.000
_cell.length_c   1.000
_cell.angle_alpha   90.00
_cell.angle_beta   90.00
_cell.angle_gamma   90.00
#
_symmetry.space_group_name_H-M   'P 1'
#
loop_
_entity.id
_entity.type
_entity.pdbx_description
1 polymer ?
#
loop_
_entity_poly.entity_id
_entity_poly.type
_entity_poly.pdbx_seq_one_letter_code
_entity_poly.pdbx_strand_id
1 'polypeptide(L)'
;MKRHLNTCYRLVWNHITGAFVVASELARARGKRGGVAVALSLAAVTSLPVLAADIVVHPCETVNGGTLVNHDNQFVSGTADGVTVSTGLELGPDSDENTGGQWIKAGGTGRNTTVTANGRQIVQPQEELPVIRLFVMAEGRALTDWR
;
A
#
# COMPACT_ATOMS: atom_id res chain seq x y z
N MET A 1 20.34 35.23 -26.00
CA MET A 1 19.10 34.78 -26.67
C MET A 1 18.30 33.93 -25.68
N LYS A 2 17.12 34.37 -25.23
CA LYS A 2 16.26 33.59 -24.32
C LYS A 2 15.51 32.54 -25.15
N ARG A 3 15.78 31.25 -24.93
CA ARG A 3 15.00 30.15 -25.53
C ARG A 3 13.67 30.07 -24.76
N HIS A 4 12.56 30.32 -25.44
CA HIS A 4 11.21 30.24 -24.87
C HIS A 4 10.89 28.76 -24.61
N LEU A 5 10.90 28.33 -23.34
CA LEU A 5 10.41 27.01 -22.96
C LEU A 5 8.89 27.00 -23.12
N ASN A 6 8.31 25.85 -23.51
CA ASN A 6 6.87 25.70 -23.58
C ASN A 6 6.26 25.96 -22.18
N THR A 7 5.30 26.88 -22.12
CA THR A 7 4.67 27.34 -20.87
C THR A 7 3.66 26.35 -20.32
N CYS A 8 3.17 25.42 -21.14
CA CYS A 8 2.09 24.49 -20.79
C CYS A 8 2.55 23.04 -20.85
N TYR A 9 2.56 22.38 -19.69
CA TYR A 9 2.73 20.95 -19.53
C TYR A 9 1.41 20.38 -19.03
N ARG A 10 0.94 19.27 -19.63
CA ARG A 10 -0.22 18.54 -19.10
C ARG A 10 0.21 17.15 -18.64
N LEU A 11 -0.27 16.75 -17.48
CA LEU A 11 -0.10 15.39 -16.97
C LEU A 11 -1.19 14.51 -17.59
N VAL A 12 -0.76 13.40 -18.18
CA VAL A 12 -1.66 12.42 -18.81
C VAL A 12 -1.53 11.11 -18.07
N TRP A 13 -2.65 10.58 -17.59
CA TRP A 13 -2.71 9.26 -16.97
C TRP A 13 -2.50 8.17 -18.04
N ASN A 14 -1.45 7.35 -17.88
CA ASN A 14 -1.19 6.21 -18.74
C ASN A 14 -1.71 4.91 -18.08
N HIS A 15 -2.72 4.32 -18.70
CA HIS A 15 -3.40 3.12 -18.18
C HIS A 15 -2.62 1.81 -18.34
N ILE A 16 -1.56 1.80 -19.16
CA ILE A 16 -0.70 0.63 -19.39
C ILE A 16 0.43 0.60 -18.35
N THR A 17 0.99 1.76 -18.01
CA THR A 17 2.09 1.88 -17.05
C THR A 17 1.64 2.27 -15.64
N GLY A 18 0.36 2.60 -15.45
CA GLY A 18 -0.20 2.99 -14.14
C GLY A 18 0.38 4.29 -13.58
N ALA A 19 0.80 5.23 -14.43
CA ALA A 19 1.53 6.43 -14.00
C ALA A 19 1.11 7.69 -14.78
N PHE A 20 1.26 8.86 -14.15
CA PHE A 20 1.12 10.15 -14.82
C PHE A 20 2.38 10.49 -15.61
N VAL A 21 2.21 10.73 -16.91
CA VAL A 21 3.29 11.13 -17.83
C VAL A 21 3.13 12.60 -18.19
N VAL A 22 4.23 13.35 -18.15
CA VAL A 22 4.24 14.75 -18.58
C VAL A 22 4.25 14.79 -20.11
N ALA A 23 3.19 15.31 -20.71
CA ALA A 23 3.11 15.57 -22.15
C ALA A 23 3.21 17.08 -22.41
N SER A 24 4.20 17.51 -23.18
CA SER A 24 4.24 18.87 -23.72
C SER A 24 3.39 18.96 -24.98
N GLU A 25 2.49 19.94 -25.05
CA GLU A 25 1.94 20.37 -26.32
C GLU A 25 3.01 21.14 -27.08
N LEU A 26 3.72 20.47 -28.00
CA LEU A 26 4.50 21.17 -29.02
C LEU A 26 3.47 21.87 -29.92
N ALA A 27 3.21 23.16 -29.66
CA ALA A 27 2.36 23.99 -30.51
C ALA A 27 2.76 23.72 -31.96
N ARG A 28 1.83 23.17 -32.76
CA ARG A 28 2.09 22.81 -34.16
C ARG A 28 2.57 24.05 -34.88
N ALA A 29 3.89 24.17 -35.04
CA ALA A 29 4.49 25.07 -35.99
C ALA A 29 4.04 24.60 -37.36
N ARG A 30 3.09 25.34 -37.92
CA ARG A 30 2.68 25.26 -39.32
C ARG A 30 3.94 25.43 -40.17
N GLY A 31 4.44 24.35 -40.76
CA GLY A 31 5.45 24.44 -41.83
C GLY A 31 6.44 23.29 -41.92
N LYS A 32 6.22 22.45 -42.94
CA LYS A 32 7.24 21.77 -43.76
C LYS A 32 8.05 20.63 -43.11
N ARG A 33 7.65 19.40 -43.51
CA ARG A 33 8.46 18.19 -43.77
C ARG A 33 9.79 18.07 -43.01
N GLY A 34 9.81 17.23 -41.97
CA GLY A 34 11.06 16.74 -41.40
C GLY A 34 10.83 15.96 -40.12
N GLY A 35 11.10 14.66 -40.17
CA GLY A 35 11.59 13.83 -39.07
C GLY A 35 10.87 13.94 -37.73
N VAL A 36 9.97 12.99 -37.47
CA VAL A 36 9.58 12.59 -36.12
C VAL A 36 10.83 12.35 -35.28
N ALA A 37 11.02 13.13 -34.24
CA ALA A 37 11.90 12.82 -33.13
C ALA A 37 11.18 13.24 -31.84
N VAL A 38 10.26 12.39 -31.40
CA VAL A 38 9.74 12.45 -30.02
C VAL A 38 10.87 11.95 -29.15
N ALA A 39 11.70 12.86 -28.64
CA ALA A 39 12.64 12.55 -27.57
C ALA A 39 11.82 12.32 -26.29
N LEU A 40 11.44 11.07 -26.04
CA LEU A 40 10.96 10.61 -24.74
C LEU A 40 12.14 10.67 -23.77
N SER A 41 12.32 11.82 -23.12
CA SER A 41 13.21 11.92 -21.97
C SER A 41 12.57 11.19 -20.79
N LEU A 42 12.99 9.95 -20.55
CA LEU A 42 12.69 9.20 -19.33
C LEU A 42 13.45 9.85 -18.17
N ALA A 43 12.84 10.88 -17.56
CA ALA A 43 13.30 11.39 -16.28
C ALA A 43 12.90 10.37 -15.21
N ALA A 44 13.90 9.93 -14.43
CA ALA A 44 13.77 8.96 -13.37
C ALA A 44 12.51 9.21 -12.52
N VAL A 45 11.76 8.14 -12.27
CA VAL A 45 10.64 8.12 -11.35
C VAL A 45 11.20 8.43 -9.96
N THR A 46 11.25 9.71 -9.61
CA THR A 46 11.29 10.10 -8.20
C THR A 46 9.93 9.74 -7.68
N SER A 47 9.85 8.69 -6.87
CA SER A 47 8.66 8.28 -6.13
C SER A 47 8.01 9.54 -5.55
N LEU A 48 6.88 9.95 -6.13
CA LEU A 48 6.05 10.98 -5.52
C LEU A 48 5.66 10.44 -4.15
N PRO A 49 5.77 11.23 -3.07
CA PRO A 49 5.09 10.85 -1.83
C PRO A 49 3.61 10.79 -2.18
N VAL A 50 3.09 9.56 -2.23
CA VAL A 50 1.67 9.29 -2.33
C VAL A 50 1.04 9.98 -1.12
N LEU A 51 0.09 10.89 -1.37
CA LEU A 51 -0.82 11.36 -0.32
C LEU A 51 -1.31 10.13 0.44
N ALA A 52 -1.10 10.10 1.77
CA ALA A 52 -1.52 9.09 2.75
C ALA A 52 -2.75 8.28 2.29
N ALA A 53 -2.50 7.30 1.44
CA ALA A 53 -3.48 6.34 0.98
C ALA A 53 -3.12 5.08 1.73
N ASP A 54 -4.02 4.66 2.61
CA ASP A 54 -3.83 3.45 3.39
C ASP A 54 -3.43 2.30 2.46
N ILE A 55 -2.26 1.71 2.71
CA ILE A 55 -1.75 0.60 1.90
C ILE A 55 -2.53 -0.65 2.31
N VAL A 56 -3.34 -1.21 1.42
CA VAL A 56 -4.09 -2.43 1.70
C VAL A 56 -3.42 -3.60 0.99
N VAL A 57 -3.05 -4.62 1.75
CA VAL A 57 -2.55 -5.90 1.23
C VAL A 57 -3.68 -6.91 1.34
N HIS A 58 -4.25 -7.27 0.20
CA HIS A 58 -5.40 -8.17 0.14
C HIS A 58 -5.02 -9.63 0.46
N PRO A 59 -6.01 -10.49 0.80
CA PRO A 59 -5.74 -11.92 0.96
C PRO A 59 -5.06 -12.51 -0.28
N CYS A 60 -4.14 -13.45 -0.08
CA CYS A 60 -3.30 -14.05 -1.12
C CYS A 60 -2.38 -13.08 -1.88
N GLU A 61 -2.35 -11.80 -1.52
CA GLU A 61 -1.36 -10.85 -2.00
C GLU A 61 -0.08 -10.96 -1.16
N THR A 62 1.08 -10.76 -1.79
CA THR A 62 2.35 -10.62 -1.09
C THR A 62 3.03 -9.33 -1.51
N VAL A 63 3.24 -8.44 -0.55
CA VAL A 63 4.05 -7.23 -0.73
C VAL A 63 5.39 -7.41 -0.04
N ASN A 64 6.46 -6.92 -0.69
CA ASN A 64 7.82 -7.02 -0.19
C ASN A 64 8.42 -5.62 -0.02
N GLY A 65 9.05 -5.39 1.12
CA GLY A 65 9.68 -4.13 1.47
C GLY A 65 8.68 -3.00 1.71
N GLY A 66 9.21 -1.77 1.69
CA GLY A 66 8.46 -0.55 1.98
C GLY A 66 8.75 0.00 3.37
N THR A 67 8.53 1.29 3.52
CA THR A 67 8.74 2.02 4.79
C THR A 67 7.48 2.82 5.09
N LEU A 68 6.88 2.60 6.26
CA LEU A 68 5.76 3.41 6.76
C LEU A 68 6.31 4.57 7.58
N VAL A 69 5.96 5.79 7.19
CA VAL A 69 6.40 7.06 7.81
C VAL A 69 5.22 8.04 7.90
N ASN A 70 5.37 9.18 8.57
CA ASN A 70 4.42 10.31 8.47
C ASN A 70 2.93 9.95 8.68
N HIS A 71 2.64 9.05 9.61
CA HIS A 71 1.31 8.51 9.93
C HIS A 71 0.69 7.64 8.83
N ASP A 72 1.50 7.07 7.94
CA ASP A 72 1.07 6.07 6.96
C ASP A 72 0.47 4.84 7.66
N ASN A 73 -0.66 4.36 7.13
CA ASN A 73 -1.26 3.11 7.54
C ASN A 73 -1.00 2.02 6.50
N GLN A 74 -0.73 0.81 6.97
CA GLN A 74 -0.82 -0.39 6.15
C GLN A 74 -1.75 -1.42 6.78
N PHE A 75 -2.76 -1.88 6.06
CA PHE A 75 -3.66 -2.96 6.48
C PHE A 75 -3.30 -4.25 5.75
N VAL A 76 -2.90 -5.28 6.50
CA VAL A 76 -2.41 -6.54 5.95
C VAL A 76 -3.39 -7.66 6.22
N SER A 77 -4.10 -8.10 5.19
CA SER A 77 -4.90 -9.34 5.18
C SER A 77 -4.24 -10.47 4.38
N GLY A 78 -3.21 -10.16 3.58
CA GLY A 78 -2.34 -11.12 2.88
C GLY A 78 -1.00 -11.30 3.58
N THR A 79 0.11 -11.19 2.86
CA THR A 79 1.47 -11.25 3.41
C THR A 79 2.23 -9.95 3.15
N ALA A 80 2.82 -9.36 4.18
CA ALA A 80 3.75 -8.24 4.05
C ALA A 80 5.13 -8.67 4.59
N ASP A 81 6.14 -8.70 3.74
CA ASP A 81 7.48 -9.19 4.08
C ASP A 81 8.52 -8.06 4.02
N GLY A 82 9.34 -7.90 5.06
CA GLY A 82 10.45 -6.93 5.08
C GLY A 82 10.03 -5.46 5.19
N VAL A 83 8.83 -5.18 5.71
CA VAL A 83 8.35 -3.81 5.90
C VAL A 83 9.09 -3.14 7.06
N THR A 84 9.53 -1.90 6.88
CA THR A 84 10.06 -1.07 7.96
C THR A 84 8.97 -0.13 8.48
N VAL A 85 8.65 -0.20 9.77
CA VAL A 85 7.62 0.62 10.40
C VAL A 85 8.30 1.68 11.26
N SER A 86 8.14 2.94 10.87
CA SER A 86 8.72 4.11 11.53
C SER A 86 7.70 5.17 11.92
N THR A 87 6.43 4.78 11.96
CA THR A 87 5.30 5.62 12.35
C THR A 87 4.24 4.86 13.14
N GLY A 88 3.37 5.59 13.86
CA GLY A 88 2.27 5.07 14.64
C GLY A 88 2.46 5.14 16.16
N LEU A 89 3.60 5.61 16.65
CA LEU A 89 3.89 5.75 18.09
C LEU A 89 4.58 7.07 18.43
N GLU A 90 4.43 8.09 17.59
CA GLU A 90 5.07 9.41 17.75
C GLU A 90 4.68 10.11 19.06
N LEU A 91 3.46 9.88 19.56
CA LEU A 91 2.96 10.46 20.80
C LEU A 91 3.25 9.57 22.03
N GLY A 92 3.92 8.43 21.84
CA GLY A 92 4.25 7.47 22.88
C GLY A 92 3.11 6.50 23.22
N PRO A 93 3.36 5.46 24.02
CA PRO A 93 2.43 4.34 24.23
C PRO A 93 1.17 4.70 25.02
N ASP A 94 1.21 5.77 25.81
CA ASP A 94 0.10 6.19 26.67
C ASP A 94 -0.93 7.08 25.95
N SER A 95 -0.64 7.48 24.70
CA SER A 95 -1.52 8.32 23.90
C SER A 95 -2.43 7.47 23.00
N ASP A 96 -3.73 7.74 23.08
CA ASP A 96 -4.78 7.22 22.21
C ASP A 96 -4.91 7.98 20.88
N GLU A 97 -4.20 9.10 20.73
CA GLU A 97 -4.21 9.94 19.52
C GLU A 97 -3.18 9.51 18.46
N ASN A 98 -2.39 8.47 18.73
CA ASN A 98 -1.41 7.96 17.78
C ASN A 98 -2.08 7.43 16.50
N THR A 99 -1.63 7.94 15.34
CA THR A 99 -2.11 7.55 14.01
C THR A 99 -0.97 6.98 13.18
N GLY A 100 -1.25 6.06 12.26
CA GLY A 100 -0.20 5.36 11.52
C GLY A 100 0.07 3.94 12.04
N GLY A 101 0.86 3.22 11.24
CA GLY A 101 1.44 1.93 11.59
C GLY A 101 1.02 0.78 10.68
N GLN A 102 1.58 -0.39 10.95
CA GLN A 102 1.22 -1.63 10.27
C GLN A 102 0.17 -2.39 11.08
N TRP A 103 -0.97 -2.68 10.46
CA TRP A 103 -2.10 -3.39 11.04
C TRP A 103 -2.23 -4.77 10.39
N ILE A 104 -1.76 -5.80 11.09
CA ILE A 104 -1.96 -7.19 10.67
C ILE A 104 -3.38 -7.61 11.06
N LYS A 105 -4.24 -7.79 10.06
CA LYS A 105 -5.64 -8.23 10.20
C LYS A 105 -5.71 -9.74 10.41
N ALA A 106 -6.88 -10.23 10.81
CA ALA A 106 -7.15 -11.67 10.89
C ALA A 106 -6.82 -12.36 9.55
N GLY A 107 -6.03 -13.43 9.60
CA GLY A 107 -5.54 -14.15 8.41
C GLY A 107 -4.36 -13.49 7.68
N GLY A 108 -3.98 -12.27 8.06
CA GLY A 108 -2.80 -11.60 7.54
C GLY A 108 -1.51 -12.07 8.21
N THR A 109 -0.38 -11.93 7.49
CA THR A 109 0.95 -12.30 7.97
C THR A 109 1.94 -11.16 7.74
N GLY A 110 2.53 -10.63 8.81
CA GLY A 110 3.71 -9.77 8.75
C GLY A 110 4.98 -10.61 8.92
N ARG A 111 5.88 -10.61 7.93
CA ARG A 111 7.17 -11.32 7.96
C ARG A 111 8.30 -10.32 7.96
N ASN A 112 9.35 -10.59 8.73
CA ASN A 112 10.58 -9.80 8.76
C ASN A 112 10.35 -8.29 8.93
N THR A 113 9.27 -7.90 9.64
CA THR A 113 8.97 -6.50 9.90
C THR A 113 10.03 -5.90 10.83
N THR A 114 10.58 -4.76 10.44
CA THR A 114 11.49 -3.98 11.29
C THR A 114 10.70 -2.82 11.90
N VAL A 115 10.46 -2.86 13.21
CA VAL A 115 9.78 -1.77 13.93
C VAL A 115 10.84 -0.89 14.59
N THR A 116 10.85 0.40 14.23
CA THR A 116 11.80 1.39 14.77
C THR A 116 11.19 2.17 15.95
N ALA A 117 11.92 3.15 16.51
CA ALA A 117 11.54 3.84 17.75
C ALA A 117 10.12 4.46 17.74
N ASN A 118 9.70 5.04 16.62
CA ASN A 118 8.36 5.63 16.46
C ASN A 118 7.37 4.68 15.75
N GLY A 119 7.80 3.44 15.48
CA GLY A 119 7.01 2.47 14.74
C GLY A 119 5.98 1.78 15.62
N ARG A 120 4.77 1.60 15.09
CA ARG A 120 3.73 0.78 15.71
C ARG A 120 3.28 -0.33 14.78
N GLN A 121 3.45 -1.57 15.21
CA GLN A 121 2.84 -2.75 14.59
C GLN A 121 1.72 -3.26 15.50
N ILE A 122 0.51 -3.38 14.95
CA ILE A 122 -0.67 -3.91 15.64
C ILE A 122 -1.04 -5.24 15.00
N VAL A 123 -1.03 -6.30 15.81
CA VAL A 123 -1.45 -7.65 15.38
C VAL A 123 -2.82 -7.94 15.98
N GLN A 124 -3.82 -8.08 15.12
CA GLN A 124 -5.19 -8.39 15.55
C GLN A 124 -5.37 -9.90 15.71
N PRO A 125 -6.19 -10.34 16.69
CA PRO A 125 -6.48 -11.75 16.85
C PRO A 125 -7.16 -12.31 15.60
N GLN A 126 -6.90 -13.60 15.32
CA GLN A 126 -7.65 -14.31 14.29
C GLN A 126 -9.08 -14.50 14.78
N GLU A 127 -10.08 -14.20 13.94
CA GLU A 127 -11.46 -14.58 14.24
C GLU A 127 -11.52 -16.11 14.34
N GLU A 128 -11.76 -16.62 15.55
CA GLU A 128 -12.14 -18.00 15.75
C GLU A 128 -13.55 -18.15 15.18
N LEU A 129 -13.66 -18.75 13.99
CA LEU A 129 -14.97 -19.14 13.46
C LEU A 129 -15.67 -19.96 14.55
N PRO A 130 -16.95 -19.70 14.86
CA PRO A 130 -17.68 -20.53 15.81
C PRO A 130 -17.59 -21.96 15.30
N VAL A 131 -17.00 -22.84 16.11
CA VAL A 131 -16.94 -24.27 15.80
C VAL A 131 -18.39 -24.74 15.65
N ILE A 132 -18.84 -24.92 14.41
CA ILE A 132 -20.12 -25.57 14.14
C ILE A 132 -19.90 -27.03 14.56
N ARG A 133 -20.25 -27.34 15.81
CA ARG A 133 -20.31 -28.72 16.28
C ARG A 133 -21.45 -29.39 15.54
N LEU A 134 -21.12 -30.11 14.48
CA LEU A 134 -22.06 -30.98 13.77
C LEU A 134 -22.42 -32.12 14.73
N PHE A 135 -23.57 -32.01 15.40
CA PHE A 135 -24.16 -33.12 16.15
C PHE A 135 -24.68 -34.15 15.16
N VAL A 136 -23.90 -35.19 14.88
CA VAL A 136 -24.43 -36.41 14.23
C VAL A 136 -25.18 -37.19 15.29
N MET A 137 -26.52 -37.16 15.23
CA MET A 137 -27.38 -37.99 16.06
C MET A 137 -27.32 -39.44 15.56
N ALA A 138 -26.39 -40.23 16.10
CA ALA A 138 -26.48 -41.68 16.04
C ALA A 138 -27.27 -42.16 17.27
N GLU A 139 -28.51 -42.58 17.03
CA GLU A 139 -29.34 -43.42 17.91
C GLU A 139 -29.18 -43.19 19.43
N GLY A 140 -29.81 -42.11 19.92
CA GLY A 140 -30.53 -42.15 21.20
C GLY A 140 -29.73 -42.15 22.51
N ARG A 141 -28.44 -41.84 22.54
CA ARG A 141 -27.73 -41.59 23.81
C ARG A 141 -26.83 -40.36 23.74
N ALA A 142 -27.24 -39.30 24.41
CA ALA A 142 -26.37 -38.16 24.70
C ALA A 142 -25.35 -38.60 25.77
N LEU A 143 -24.09 -38.80 25.37
CA LEU A 143 -22.96 -38.81 26.29
C LEU A 143 -22.50 -37.36 26.47
N THR A 144 -22.95 -36.73 27.55
CA THR A 144 -22.34 -35.49 28.05
C THR A 144 -21.34 -35.84 29.14
N ASP A 145 -20.08 -36.05 28.77
CA ASP A 145 -18.95 -35.88 29.69
C ASP A 145 -17.71 -35.50 28.89
N TRP A 146 -17.21 -34.28 29.05
CA TRP A 146 -15.85 -33.88 28.67
C TRP A 146 -15.38 -32.74 29.58
N ARG A 147 -14.25 -32.98 30.26
CA ARG A 147 -13.39 -31.99 30.93
C ARG A 147 -12.83 -30.96 29.95
#